data_AF-A0A354ZK51-F1
#
_entry.id   AF-A0A354ZK51-F1
#
_cell.length_a   1.000
_cell.length_b   1.000
_cell.length_c   1.000
_cell.angle_alpha   90.00
_cell.angle_beta   90.00
_cell.angle_gamma   90.00
#
_symmetry.space_group_name_H-M   'P 1'
#
loop_
_entity.id
_entity.type
_entity.pdbx_description
1 polymer ?
#
loop_
_entity_poly.entity_id
_entity_poly.type
_entity_poly.pdbx_seq_one_letter_code
_entity_poly.pdbx_strand_id
1 'polypeptide(L)'
;VYGLPITTLLFRSFYAEIPDELLGAARIDGAGFYGIFRHLIIPLSGPPFLIVGIWQFTQIWNEFLFAVTLVRPSAQPITVALANLAGGQAVSWNLPMAGSVLAALPTAAIYVFLGRYFVRGLLAGALKG
;
A
#
# COMPACT_ATOMS: atom_id res chain seq x y z
N VAL A 1 -4.27 3.29 11.16
CA VAL A 1 -4.19 2.28 12.24
C VAL A 1 -4.45 0.88 11.71
N TYR A 2 -5.53 0.63 10.96
CA TYR A 2 -5.87 -0.71 10.43
C TYR A 2 -4.80 -1.35 9.53
N GLY A 3 -4.06 -0.56 8.75
CA GLY A 3 -3.01 -1.10 7.88
C GLY A 3 -1.72 -1.50 8.59
N LEU A 4 -1.49 -1.01 9.82
CA LEU A 4 -0.19 -1.14 10.48
C LEU A 4 0.30 -2.60 10.62
N PRO A 5 -0.53 -3.57 11.05
CA PRO A 5 -0.08 -4.96 11.20
C PRO A 5 0.44 -5.55 9.88
N ILE A 6 -0.29 -5.36 8.79
CA ILE A 6 0.09 -5.87 7.47
C ILE A 6 1.35 -5.16 6.97
N THR A 7 1.43 -3.83 7.11
CA THR A 7 2.64 -3.10 6.70
C THR A 7 3.87 -3.54 7.49
N THR A 8 3.75 -3.74 8.80
CA THR A 8 4.84 -4.24 9.64
C THR A 8 5.27 -5.64 9.23
N LEU A 9 4.32 -6.54 8.91
CA LEU A 9 4.64 -7.88 8.40
C LEU A 9 5.37 -7.82 7.07
N LEU A 10 4.93 -6.97 6.13
CA LEU A 10 5.60 -6.79 4.84
C LEU A 10 7.03 -6.28 4.99
N PHE A 11 7.25 -5.27 5.84
CA PHE A 11 8.60 -4.80 6.15
C PHE A 11 9.45 -5.85 6.85
N ARG A 12 8.87 -6.58 7.83
CA ARG A 12 9.57 -7.65 8.55
C ARG A 12 10.00 -8.76 7.60
N SER A 13 9.11 -9.21 6.71
CA SER A 13 9.43 -10.25 5.73
C SER A 13 10.60 -9.83 4.86
N PHE A 14 10.62 -8.58 4.38
CA PHE A 14 11.75 -8.06 3.61
C PHE A 14 13.06 -7.98 4.41
N TYR A 15 13.03 -7.42 5.63
CA TYR A 15 14.25 -7.28 6.41
C TYR A 15 14.81 -8.61 6.91
N ALA A 16 13.97 -9.64 7.06
CA ALA A 16 14.41 -11.00 7.38
C ALA A 16 15.22 -11.65 6.25
N GLU A 17 15.16 -11.11 5.03
CA GLU A 17 15.96 -11.61 3.89
C GLU A 17 17.34 -10.99 3.79
N ILE A 18 17.61 -9.94 4.58
CA ILE A 18 18.92 -9.31 4.63
C ILE A 18 19.90 -10.28 5.30
N PRO A 19 21.00 -10.67 4.63
CA PRO A 19 21.96 -11.61 5.21
C PRO A 19 22.59 -11.07 6.49
N ASP A 20 22.68 -11.90 7.53
CA ASP A 20 23.32 -11.54 8.80
C ASP A 20 24.81 -11.18 8.63
N GLU A 21 25.48 -11.73 7.62
CA GLU A 21 26.86 -11.41 7.26
C GLU A 21 27.04 -9.93 6.93
N LEU A 22 26.07 -9.33 6.23
CA LEU A 22 26.08 -7.91 5.85
C LEU A 22 25.95 -7.01 7.10
N LEU A 23 25.12 -7.42 8.05
CA LEU A 23 24.96 -6.76 9.35
C LEU A 23 26.21 -6.94 10.22
N GLY A 24 26.85 -8.11 10.16
CA GLY A 24 28.10 -8.43 10.84
C GLY A 24 29.27 -7.57 10.34
N ALA A 25 29.42 -7.42 9.02
CA ALA A 25 30.43 -6.56 8.41
C ALA A 25 30.28 -5.10 8.86
N ALA A 26 29.06 -4.55 8.82
CA ALA A 26 28.80 -3.18 9.28
C ALA A 26 29.16 -2.98 10.76
N ARG A 27 28.97 -4.00 11.61
CA ARG A 27 29.38 -3.95 13.02
C ARG A 27 30.90 -3.98 13.18
N ILE A 28 31.61 -4.77 12.37
CA ILE A 28 33.08 -4.81 12.35
C ILE A 28 33.64 -3.45 11.92
N ASP A 29 32.99 -2.76 10.98
CA ASP A 29 33.32 -1.40 10.55
C ASP A 29 32.98 -0.32 11.60
N GLY A 30 32.52 -0.71 12.79
CA GLY A 30 32.22 0.18 13.91
C GLY A 30 30.84 0.84 13.85
N ALA A 31 29.95 0.43 12.93
CA ALA A 31 28.61 0.99 12.87
C ALA A 31 27.75 0.47 14.05
N GLY A 32 27.32 1.40 14.91
CA GLY A 32 26.29 1.12 15.92
C GLY A 32 24.89 0.94 15.30
N PHE A 33 23.89 0.60 16.13
CA PHE A 33 22.51 0.36 15.67
C PHE A 33 21.95 1.47 14.76
N TYR A 34 22.09 2.73 15.18
CA TYR A 34 21.62 3.87 14.39
C TYR A 34 22.42 4.06 13.09
N GLY A 35 23.70 3.69 13.08
CA GLY A 35 24.55 3.69 11.90
C GLY A 35 24.06 2.67 10.87
N ILE A 36 23.83 1.44 11.29
CA ILE A 36 23.27 0.36 10.46
C ILE A 36 21.88 0.74 9.96
N PHE A 37 21.00 1.25 10.83
CA PHE A 37 19.66 1.63 10.44
C PHE A 37 19.64 2.72 9.34
N ARG A 38 20.41 3.80 9.52
CA ARG A 38 20.43 4.91 8.55
C ARG A 38 21.16 4.59 7.25
N HIS A 39 22.30 3.92 7.32
CA HIS A 39 23.19 3.74 6.17
C HIS A 39 22.97 2.44 5.42
N LEU A 40 22.30 1.45 6.04
CA LEU A 40 22.09 0.14 5.45
C LEU A 40 20.61 -0.18 5.31
N ILE A 41 19.84 -0.13 6.41
CA ILE A 41 18.41 -0.49 6.36
C ILE A 41 17.64 0.49 5.48
N ILE A 42 17.62 1.79 5.79
CA ILE A 42 16.83 2.79 5.04
C ILE A 42 17.10 2.77 3.53
N PRO A 43 18.36 2.77 3.04
CA PRO A 43 18.63 2.72 1.60
C PRO A 43 18.16 1.42 0.94
N LEU A 44 18.25 0.28 1.65
CA LEU A 44 17.77 -1.01 1.15
C LEU A 44 16.24 -1.14 1.18
N SER A 45 15.53 -0.33 1.97
CA SER A 45 14.07 -0.37 2.12
C SER A 45 13.27 0.13 0.92
N GLY A 46 13.91 0.56 -0.18
CA GLY A 46 13.20 1.06 -1.36
C GLY A 46 12.08 0.12 -1.87
N PRO A 47 12.33 -1.18 -2.07
CA PRO A 47 11.32 -2.14 -2.48
C PRO A 47 10.11 -2.28 -1.53
N PRO A 48 10.27 -2.55 -0.21
CA PRO A 48 9.12 -2.70 0.68
C PRO A 48 8.32 -1.39 0.84
N PHE A 49 8.96 -0.22 0.79
CA PHE A 49 8.25 1.07 0.77
C PHE A 49 7.30 1.18 -0.43
N LEU A 50 7.73 0.73 -1.60
CA LEU A 50 6.91 0.76 -2.79
C LEU A 50 5.70 -0.19 -2.67
N ILE A 51 5.93 -1.42 -2.21
CA ILE A 51 4.87 -2.42 -2.02
C ILE A 51 3.83 -1.93 -1.03
N VAL A 52 4.29 -1.49 0.15
CA VAL A 52 3.43 -0.96 1.20
C VAL A 52 2.71 0.30 0.73
N GLY A 53 3.37 1.18 -0.02
CA GLY A 53 2.76 2.39 -0.57
C GLY A 53 1.60 2.08 -1.50
N ILE A 54 1.78 1.17 -2.47
CA ILE A 54 0.73 0.74 -3.40
C ILE A 54 -0.44 0.11 -2.64
N TRP A 55 -0.13 -0.83 -1.74
CA TRP A 55 -1.14 -1.52 -0.96
C TRP A 55 -1.93 -0.54 -0.08
N GLN A 56 -1.24 0.31 0.66
CA GLN A 56 -1.84 1.26 1.59
C GLN A 56 -2.68 2.32 0.87
N PHE A 57 -2.21 2.83 -0.28
CA PHE A 57 -2.99 3.70 -1.14
C PHE A 57 -4.30 3.01 -1.57
N THR A 58 -4.20 1.77 -2.04
CA THR A 58 -5.37 1.01 -2.51
C THR A 58 -6.38 0.83 -1.40
N GLN A 59 -5.94 0.52 -0.17
CA GLN A 59 -6.84 0.40 0.98
C GLN A 59 -7.51 1.75 1.32
N ILE A 60 -6.77 2.84 1.36
CA ILE A 60 -7.31 4.17 1.69
C ILE A 60 -8.29 4.64 0.61
N TRP A 61 -7.97 4.43 -0.66
CA TRP A 61 -8.80 4.84 -1.79
C TRP A 61 -10.14 4.09 -1.82
N ASN A 62 -10.15 2.81 -1.44
CA ASN A 62 -11.35 1.98 -1.40
C ASN A 62 -12.07 2.01 -0.05
N GLU A 63 -11.60 2.80 0.91
CA GLU A 63 -12.21 2.88 2.24
C GLU A 63 -13.60 3.52 2.14
N PHE A 64 -14.61 2.75 2.53
CA PHE A 64 -16.02 3.15 2.47
C PHE A 64 -16.65 3.31 3.86
N LEU A 65 -16.33 2.41 4.80
CA LEU A 65 -17.01 2.36 6.10
C LEU A 65 -16.70 3.59 6.94
N PHE A 66 -15.42 3.98 7.03
CA PHE A 66 -15.06 5.21 7.72
C PHE A 66 -15.58 6.45 6.99
N ALA A 67 -15.60 6.40 5.66
CA ALA A 67 -16.07 7.50 4.85
C ALA A 67 -17.55 7.79 5.08
N VAL A 68 -18.42 6.77 5.09
CA VAL A 68 -19.87 6.98 5.25
C VAL A 68 -20.25 7.34 6.69
N THR A 69 -19.45 6.92 7.68
CA THR A 69 -19.77 7.11 9.10
C THR A 69 -19.19 8.38 9.71
N LEU A 70 -17.99 8.80 9.29
CA LEU A 70 -17.25 9.90 9.93
C LEU A 70 -17.21 11.19 9.09
N VAL A 71 -17.38 11.10 7.77
CA VAL A 71 -17.15 12.23 6.87
C VAL A 71 -18.43 13.04 6.66
N ARG A 72 -18.29 14.38 6.69
CA ARG A 72 -19.40 15.30 6.44
C ARG A 72 -19.83 15.25 4.96
N PRO A 73 -21.11 15.52 4.64
CA PRO A 73 -21.62 15.48 3.26
C PRO A 73 -20.81 16.30 2.25
N SER A 74 -20.26 17.45 2.64
CA SER A 74 -19.48 18.33 1.77
C SER A 74 -18.08 17.80 1.39
N ALA A 75 -17.62 16.74 2.04
CA ALA A 75 -16.27 16.18 1.85
C ALA A 75 -16.30 14.67 1.55
N GLN A 76 -17.45 14.14 1.10
CA GLN A 76 -17.61 12.71 0.86
C GLN A 76 -16.68 12.23 -0.27
N PRO A 77 -15.93 11.15 -0.05
CA PRO A 77 -15.09 10.57 -1.10
C PRO A 77 -15.95 9.84 -2.14
N ILE A 78 -15.31 9.52 -3.27
CA ILE A 78 -15.96 8.87 -4.42
C ILE A 78 -16.66 7.56 -4.05
N THR A 79 -16.15 6.83 -3.06
CA THR A 79 -16.76 5.57 -2.57
C THR A 79 -18.16 5.80 -1.99
N VAL A 80 -18.37 6.89 -1.25
CA VAL A 80 -19.67 7.23 -0.66
C VAL A 80 -20.61 7.82 -1.71
N ALA A 81 -20.09 8.69 -2.58
CA ALA A 81 -20.87 9.25 -3.67
C ALA A 81 -21.41 8.14 -4.60
N LEU A 82 -20.58 7.13 -4.91
CA LEU A 82 -20.97 5.99 -5.72
C LEU A 82 -22.08 5.14 -5.06
N ALA A 83 -21.99 4.90 -3.76
CA ALA A 83 -23.03 4.18 -3.01
C ALA A 83 -24.37 4.94 -3.04
N ASN A 84 -24.34 6.27 -2.91
CA ASN A 84 -25.55 7.09 -3.00
C ASN A 84 -26.21 7.02 -4.39
N LEU A 85 -25.42 6.94 -5.46
CA LEU A 85 -25.94 6.78 -6.83
C LEU A 85 -26.63 5.43 -7.05
N ALA A 86 -26.18 4.38 -6.35
CA ALA A 86 -26.74 3.04 -6.44
C ALA A 86 -27.98 2.81 -5.55
N GLY A 87 -28.25 3.67 -4.57
CA GLY A 87 -29.31 3.49 -3.56
C GLY A 87 -30.67 4.15 -3.85
N GLY A 88 -30.85 4.82 -5.00
CA GLY A 88 -32.06 5.57 -5.32
C GLY A 88 -33.27 4.69 -5.74
N GLN A 89 -34.50 5.20 -5.58
CA GLN A 89 -35.76 4.48 -5.91
C GLN A 89 -35.95 4.20 -7.42
N ALA A 90 -35.16 4.85 -8.29
CA ALA A 90 -35.10 4.61 -9.73
C ALA A 90 -33.64 4.66 -10.20
N VAL A 91 -32.89 3.58 -9.94
CA VAL A 91 -31.46 3.50 -10.29
C VAL A 91 -31.32 3.43 -11.82
N SER A 92 -30.88 4.53 -12.43
CA SER A 92 -30.31 4.49 -13.77
C SER A 92 -28.91 3.87 -13.66
N TRP A 93 -28.78 2.58 -13.99
CA TRP A 93 -27.52 1.83 -13.90
C TRP A 93 -26.37 2.46 -14.70
N ASN A 94 -26.69 3.29 -15.70
CA ASN A 94 -25.70 3.98 -16.51
C ASN A 94 -24.76 4.85 -15.66
N LEU A 95 -25.29 5.52 -14.63
CA LEU A 95 -24.53 6.49 -13.84
C LEU A 95 -23.62 5.82 -12.77
N PRO A 96 -24.10 4.85 -11.96
CA PRO A 96 -23.23 4.06 -11.08
C PRO A 96 -22.16 3.25 -11.83
N MET A 97 -22.47 2.73 -13.03
CA MET A 97 -21.48 2.00 -13.83
C MET A 97 -20.37 2.93 -14.33
N ALA A 98 -20.71 4.11 -14.84
CA ALA A 98 -19.72 5.12 -15.22
C ALA A 98 -18.88 5.58 -14.01
N GLY A 99 -19.51 5.81 -12.86
CA GLY A 99 -18.83 6.17 -11.61
C GLY A 99 -17.86 5.10 -11.11
N SER A 100 -18.23 3.82 -11.25
CA SER A 100 -17.37 2.68 -10.88
C SER A 100 -16.10 2.63 -11.73
N VAL A 101 -16.20 2.89 -13.04
CA VAL A 101 -15.04 2.96 -13.92
C VAL A 101 -14.10 4.09 -13.47
N LEU A 102 -14.63 5.28 -13.21
CA LEU A 102 -13.85 6.42 -12.72
C LEU A 102 -13.19 6.15 -11.37
N ALA A 103 -13.90 5.49 -10.45
CA ALA A 103 -13.36 5.10 -9.15
C ALA A 103 -12.23 4.07 -9.25
N ALA A 104 -12.26 3.18 -10.25
CA ALA A 104 -11.22 2.20 -10.48
C ALA A 104 -9.96 2.78 -11.13
N LEU A 105 -10.06 3.91 -11.87
CA LEU A 105 -8.95 4.47 -12.65
C LEU A 105 -7.68 4.75 -11.83
N PRO A 106 -7.72 5.39 -10.65
CA PRO A 106 -6.49 5.72 -9.92
C PRO A 106 -5.74 4.48 -9.44
N THR A 107 -6.49 3.49 -8.91
CA THR A 107 -5.93 2.20 -8.52
C THR A 107 -5.33 1.49 -9.74
N ALA A 108 -6.07 1.42 -10.85
CA ALA A 108 -5.60 0.80 -12.08
C ALA A 108 -4.33 1.47 -12.62
N ALA A 109 -4.26 2.79 -12.62
CA ALA A 109 -3.08 3.54 -13.05
C ALA A 109 -1.85 3.17 -12.22
N ILE A 110 -1.97 3.13 -10.89
CA ILE A 110 -0.87 2.73 -10.00
C ILE A 110 -0.40 1.30 -10.33
N TYR A 111 -1.32 0.35 -10.50
CA TYR A 111 -0.93 -1.02 -10.84
C TYR A 111 -0.31 -1.15 -12.23
N VAL A 112 -0.74 -0.35 -13.22
CA VAL A 112 -0.14 -0.36 -14.56
C VAL A 112 1.28 0.19 -14.54
N PHE A 113 1.52 1.31 -13.84
CA PHE A 113 2.84 1.95 -13.83
C PHE A 113 3.81 1.32 -12.82
N LEU A 114 3.31 0.92 -11.64
CA LEU A 114 4.13 0.43 -10.54
C LEU A 114 4.03 -1.09 -10.33
N GLY A 115 3.07 -1.78 -10.97
CA GLY A 115 2.84 -3.21 -10.77
C GLY A 115 4.04 -4.09 -11.09
N ARG A 116 4.87 -3.71 -12.08
CA ARG A 116 6.11 -4.44 -12.39
C ARG A 116 7.10 -4.46 -11.23
N TYR A 117 7.13 -3.40 -10.43
CA TYR A 117 7.99 -3.31 -9.26
C TYR A 117 7.34 -4.00 -8.05
N PHE A 118 6.01 -3.93 -7.94
CA PHE A 118 5.25 -4.66 -6.93
C PHE A 118 5.47 -6.18 -7.03
N VAL A 119 5.34 -6.75 -8.24
CA VAL A 119 5.54 -8.19 -8.48
C VAL A 119 6.98 -8.61 -8.18
N ARG A 120 7.98 -7.83 -8.61
CA ARG A 120 9.40 -8.11 -8.29
C ARG A 120 9.66 -8.08 -6.79
N GLY A 121 9.06 -7.13 -6.07
CA GLY A 121 9.20 -7.02 -4.62
C GLY A 121 8.52 -8.17 -3.85
N LEU A 122 7.34 -8.61 -4.30
CA LEU A 122 6.63 -9.74 -3.69
C LEU A 122 7.35 -11.08 -3.94
N LEU A 123 7.88 -11.28 -5.16
CA LEU A 123 8.59 -12.51 -5.52
C LEU A 123 9.96 -12.62 -4.86
N ALA A 124 10.67 -11.50 -4.66
CA ALA A 124 11.89 -11.49 -3.86
C ALA A 124 11.64 -12.06 -2.45
N GLY A 125 10.51 -11.65 -1.84
CA GLY A 125 9.98 -12.08 -0.55
C GLY A 125 9.54 -13.55 -0.43
N ALA A 126 9.21 -14.20 -1.56
CA ALA A 126 8.50 -15.48 -1.59
C ALA A 126 9.34 -16.65 -2.12
N LEU A 127 10.45 -16.39 -2.83
CA LEU A 127 11.26 -17.41 -3.51
C LEU A 127 12.29 -18.11 -2.61
N LYS A 128 12.42 -17.74 -1.33
CA LYS A 128 13.39 -18.36 -0.40
C LYS A 128 12.73 -19.14 0.76
N GLY A 129 11.54 -19.69 0.51
CA GLY A 129 10.93 -20.76 1.31
C GLY A 129 11.38 -22.14 0.85
#